data_AF-A0A091CPD8-F1
#
_entry.id   AF-A0A091CPD8-F1
#
_cell.length_a   1.000
_cell.length_b   1.000
_cell.length_c   1.000
_cell.angle_alpha   90.00
_cell.angle_beta   90.00
_cell.angle_gamma   90.00
#
_symmetry.space_group_name_H-M   'P 1'
#
loop_
_entity.id
_entity.type
_entity.pdbx_description
1 polymer ?
#
loop_
_entity_poly.entity_id
_entity_poly.type
_entity_poly.pdbx_seq_one_letter_code
_entity_poly.pdbx_strand_id
1 'polypeptide(L)'
;MALTFLSLSLSHLILWPSGVILVIGILKLLCLLLRRHKLARAMDNFPGPPTHWLFGHADQIQQTGSLDKVVSWAHQFPYASPLWMGPFLGFLNIYEPDYAKAVYSRGDPKAVDVYDFFLQWIGE
;
A
#
# COMPACT_ATOMS: atom_id res chain seq x y z
N MET A 1 51.37 -2.28 -13.61
CA MET A 1 50.85 -3.31 -12.71
C MET A 1 50.01 -2.73 -11.56
N ALA A 2 50.44 -1.67 -10.86
CA ALA A 2 49.66 -1.07 -9.77
C ALA A 2 48.31 -0.44 -10.20
N LEU A 3 48.25 0.19 -11.38
CA LEU A 3 47.04 0.85 -11.89
C LEU A 3 45.87 -0.12 -12.16
N THR A 4 46.19 -1.33 -12.64
CA THR A 4 45.21 -2.40 -12.90
C THR A 4 44.72 -3.06 -11.61
N PHE A 5 45.58 -3.17 -10.59
CA PHE A 5 45.14 -3.62 -9.26
C PHE A 5 44.20 -2.62 -8.59
N LEU A 6 44.47 -1.31 -8.74
CA LEU A 6 43.62 -0.25 -8.20
C LEU A 6 42.25 -0.19 -8.90
N SER A 7 42.21 -0.33 -10.23
CA SER A 7 40.93 -0.33 -10.98
C SER A 7 40.09 -1.57 -10.70
N LEU A 8 40.73 -2.74 -10.56
CA LEU A 8 40.06 -3.98 -10.19
C LEU A 8 39.45 -3.87 -8.79
N SER A 9 40.19 -3.35 -7.81
CA SER A 9 39.71 -3.05 -6.45
C SER A 9 38.51 -2.10 -6.45
N LEU A 10 38.59 -0.98 -7.18
CA LEU A 10 37.51 0.01 -7.23
C LEU A 10 36.24 -0.56 -7.91
N SER A 11 36.42 -1.34 -8.97
CA SER A 11 35.30 -1.97 -9.69
C SER A 11 34.56 -2.98 -8.81
N HIS A 12 35.27 -3.82 -8.05
CA HIS A 12 34.65 -4.75 -7.10
C HIS A 12 33.94 -4.03 -5.95
N LEU A 13 34.49 -2.91 -5.46
CA LEU A 13 33.87 -2.10 -4.41
C LEU A 13 32.55 -1.44 -4.84
N ILE A 14 32.29 -1.26 -6.13
CA ILE A 14 31.06 -0.64 -6.65
C ILE A 14 30.09 -1.67 -7.24
N LEU A 15 30.60 -2.70 -7.93
CA LEU A 15 29.80 -3.75 -8.58
C LEU A 15 29.08 -4.63 -7.56
N TRP A 16 29.72 -4.96 -6.43
CA TRP A 16 29.09 -5.78 -5.39
C TRP A 16 27.91 -5.07 -4.70
N PRO A 17 28.06 -3.85 -4.15
CA PRO A 17 26.94 -3.18 -3.50
C PRO A 17 25.82 -2.83 -4.48
N SER A 18 26.14 -2.43 -5.72
CA SER A 18 25.10 -2.21 -6.74
C SER A 18 24.32 -3.48 -7.06
N GLY A 19 24.99 -4.63 -7.15
CA GLY A 19 24.34 -5.94 -7.29
C GLY A 19 23.43 -6.28 -6.11
N VAL A 20 23.89 -6.07 -4.88
CA VAL A 20 23.08 -6.31 -3.67
C VAL A 20 21.87 -5.39 -3.62
N ILE A 21 22.02 -4.10 -3.91
CA ILE A 21 20.92 -3.13 -3.96
C ILE A 21 19.89 -3.55 -5.02
N LEU A 22 20.33 -3.97 -6.20
CA LEU A 22 19.46 -4.44 -7.26
C LEU A 22 18.65 -5.67 -6.82
N VAL A 23 19.31 -6.66 -6.20
CA VAL A 23 18.64 -7.87 -5.68
C VAL A 23 17.60 -7.52 -4.62
N ILE A 24 17.95 -6.64 -3.67
CA ILE A 24 17.02 -6.18 -2.63
C ILE A 24 15.83 -5.43 -3.26
N GLY A 25 16.09 -4.58 -4.26
CA GLY A 25 15.06 -3.84 -4.98
C GLY A 25 14.07 -4.76 -5.68
N ILE A 26 14.57 -5.78 -6.40
CA ILE A 26 13.75 -6.80 -7.07
C ILE A 26 12.94 -7.59 -6.05
N LEU A 27 13.55 -8.02 -4.95
CA LEU A 27 12.86 -8.77 -3.89
C LEU A 27 11.73 -7.94 -3.26
N LYS A 28 12.00 -6.66 -2.92
CA LYS A 28 10.97 -5.75 -2.39
C LYS A 28 9.84 -5.54 -3.39
N LEU A 29 10.16 -5.32 -4.66
CA LEU A 29 9.15 -5.17 -5.72
C LEU A 29 8.29 -6.43 -5.84
N LEU A 30 8.89 -7.61 -5.83
CA LEU A 30 8.17 -8.89 -5.88
C LEU A 30 7.24 -9.04 -4.67
N CYS A 31 7.73 -8.76 -3.45
CA CYS A 31 6.90 -8.79 -2.25
C CYS A 31 5.72 -7.80 -2.33
N LEU A 32 5.94 -6.59 -2.85
CA LEU A 32 4.88 -5.59 -3.05
C LEU A 32 3.83 -6.06 -4.06
N LEU A 33 4.25 -6.67 -5.17
CA LEU A 33 3.35 -7.21 -6.19
C LEU A 33 2.53 -8.39 -5.65
N LEU A 34 3.16 -9.30 -4.91
CA LEU A 34 2.46 -10.43 -4.27
C LEU A 34 1.45 -9.94 -3.23
N ARG A 35 1.84 -8.95 -2.41
CA ARG A 35 0.94 -8.33 -1.43
C ARG A 35 -0.26 -7.69 -2.12
N ARG A 36 -0.02 -6.90 -3.18
CA ARG A 36 -1.08 -6.28 -3.99
C ARG A 36 -2.02 -7.34 -4.54
N HIS A 37 -1.49 -8.40 -5.15
CA HIS A 37 -2.31 -9.47 -5.71
C HIS A 37 -3.17 -10.15 -4.63
N LYS A 38 -2.59 -10.44 -3.45
CA LYS A 38 -3.32 -11.00 -2.32
C LYS A 38 -4.45 -10.09 -1.82
N LEU A 39 -4.19 -8.79 -1.69
CA LEU A 39 -5.18 -7.79 -1.29
C LEU A 39 -6.30 -7.67 -2.32
N ALA A 40 -5.97 -7.56 -3.60
CA ALA A 40 -6.95 -7.51 -4.69
C ALA A 40 -7.85 -8.75 -4.65
N ARG A 41 -7.25 -9.94 -4.61
CA ARG A 41 -7.99 -11.20 -4.50
C ARG A 41 -8.90 -11.28 -3.28
N ALA A 42 -8.45 -10.80 -2.13
CA ALA A 42 -9.26 -10.77 -0.92
C ALA A 42 -10.48 -9.82 -1.05
N MET A 43 -10.38 -8.82 -1.92
CA MET A 43 -11.42 -7.83 -2.18
C MET A 43 -12.25 -8.13 -3.43
N ASP A 44 -12.00 -9.21 -4.18
CA ASP A 44 -12.68 -9.54 -5.45
C ASP A 44 -14.22 -9.62 -5.31
N ASN A 45 -14.72 -9.99 -4.13
CA ASN A 45 -16.16 -10.10 -3.86
C ASN A 45 -16.83 -8.74 -3.55
N PHE A 46 -16.05 -7.67 -3.40
CA PHE A 46 -16.55 -6.34 -3.07
C PHE A 46 -16.52 -5.44 -4.31
N PRO A 47 -17.68 -5.03 -4.85
CA PRO A 47 -17.70 -4.06 -5.93
C PRO A 47 -17.17 -2.72 -5.44
N GLY A 48 -16.54 -1.95 -6.33
CA GLY A 48 -15.95 -0.67 -5.96
C GLY A 48 -15.81 0.29 -7.13
N PRO A 49 -15.43 1.55 -6.83
CA PRO A 49 -15.20 2.56 -7.85
C PRO A 49 -14.00 2.19 -8.75
N PRO A 50 -13.92 2.77 -9.97
CA PRO A 50 -12.82 2.52 -10.87
C PRO A 50 -11.50 3.05 -10.30
N THR A 51 -10.48 2.19 -10.24
CA THR A 51 -9.15 2.53 -9.71
C THR A 51 -8.23 3.09 -10.80
N HIS A 52 -7.61 4.25 -10.57
CA HIS A 52 -6.53 4.73 -11.42
C HIS A 52 -5.28 3.86 -11.26
N TRP A 53 -4.59 3.54 -12.36
CA TRP A 53 -3.47 2.58 -12.36
C TRP A 53 -2.30 2.98 -11.44
N LEU A 54 -2.04 4.29 -11.31
CA LEU A 54 -0.94 4.84 -10.51
C LEU A 54 -1.41 5.40 -9.16
N PHE A 55 -2.57 6.06 -9.13
CA PHE A 55 -3.02 6.81 -7.95
C PHE A 55 -4.11 6.08 -7.16
N GLY A 56 -4.64 4.98 -7.69
CA GLY A 56 -5.83 4.34 -7.11
C GLY A 56 -6.99 5.34 -7.07
N HIS A 57 -7.50 5.58 -5.87
CA HIS A 57 -8.54 6.58 -5.57
C HIS A 57 -7.97 7.85 -4.92
N ALA A 58 -6.64 7.97 -4.75
CA ALA A 58 -6.03 9.08 -4.03
C ALA A 58 -6.38 10.45 -4.67
N ASP A 59 -6.39 10.53 -6.00
CA ASP A 59 -6.77 11.76 -6.72
C ASP A 59 -8.21 12.21 -6.40
N GLN A 60 -9.15 11.28 -6.23
CA GLN A 60 -10.54 11.56 -5.88
C GLN A 60 -10.71 11.89 -4.39
N ILE A 61 -9.82 11.37 -3.53
CA ILE A 61 -9.85 11.59 -2.08
C ILE A 61 -9.12 12.88 -1.66
N GLN A 62 -8.16 13.35 -2.45
CA GLN A 62 -7.40 14.57 -2.16
C GLN A 62 -8.17 15.85 -2.53
N GLN A 63 -9.28 15.74 -3.26
CA GLN A 63 -10.11 16.89 -3.65
C GLN A 63 -10.94 17.41 -2.46
N THR A 64 -11.16 18.73 -2.44
CA THR A 64 -12.09 19.37 -1.51
C THR A 64 -13.49 18.75 -1.66
N GLY A 65 -14.08 18.26 -0.56
CA GLY A 65 -15.36 17.52 -0.59
C GLY A 65 -15.23 16.00 -0.75
N SER A 66 -14.04 15.44 -0.55
CA SER A 66 -13.80 14.00 -0.70
C SER A 66 -14.63 13.11 0.24
N LEU A 67 -15.02 13.62 1.42
CA LEU A 67 -15.91 12.87 2.32
C LEU A 67 -17.30 12.67 1.70
N ASP A 68 -17.86 13.70 1.06
CA ASP A 68 -19.14 13.59 0.35
C ASP A 68 -19.03 12.59 -0.81
N LYS A 69 -17.86 12.55 -1.46
CA LYS A 69 -17.56 11.55 -2.49
C LYS A 69 -17.54 10.13 -1.94
N VAL A 70 -16.89 9.91 -0.79
CA VAL A 70 -16.87 8.60 -0.12
C VAL A 70 -18.28 8.19 0.31
N VAL A 71 -19.10 9.12 0.81
CA VAL A 71 -20.52 8.89 1.12
C VAL A 71 -21.29 8.49 -0.15
N SER A 72 -21.06 9.17 -1.28
CA SER A 72 -21.69 8.80 -2.55
C SER A 72 -21.33 7.38 -3.01
N TRP A 73 -20.10 6.93 -2.77
CA TRP A 73 -19.69 5.55 -3.02
C TRP A 73 -20.34 4.57 -2.04
N ALA A 74 -20.47 4.94 -0.78
CA ALA A 74 -21.16 4.11 0.21
C ALA A 74 -22.64 3.87 -0.14
N HIS A 75 -23.29 4.84 -0.78
CA HIS A 75 -24.63 4.66 -1.34
C HIS A 75 -24.65 3.75 -2.58
N GLN A 76 -23.61 3.81 -3.41
CA GLN A 76 -23.53 3.02 -4.65
C GLN A 76 -23.12 1.55 -4.41
N PHE A 77 -22.23 1.32 -3.45
CA PHE A 77 -21.69 0.00 -3.13
C PHE A 77 -22.11 -0.34 -1.69
N PRO A 78 -23.08 -1.22 -1.47
CA PRO A 78 -23.56 -1.49 -0.12
C PRO A 78 -22.51 -2.24 0.72
N TYR A 79 -22.60 -2.11 2.04
CA TYR A 79 -21.74 -2.76 3.05
C TYR A 79 -20.30 -2.26 3.10
N ALA A 80 -19.55 -2.49 2.02
CA ALA A 80 -18.13 -2.18 1.94
C ALA A 80 -17.65 -2.02 0.50
N SER A 81 -16.59 -1.25 0.30
CA SER A 81 -15.95 -1.09 -1.01
C SER A 81 -14.42 -1.01 -0.90
N PRO A 82 -13.68 -1.55 -1.90
CA PRO A 82 -12.23 -1.46 -1.93
C PRO A 82 -11.79 0.00 -2.12
N LEU A 83 -10.78 0.40 -1.36
CA LEU A 83 -10.17 1.73 -1.41
C LEU A 83 -8.67 1.61 -1.60
N TRP A 84 -8.17 2.09 -2.74
CA TRP A 84 -6.74 2.06 -3.08
C TRP A 84 -6.11 3.44 -2.95
N MET A 85 -5.00 3.54 -2.23
CA MET A 85 -4.13 4.71 -2.19
C MET A 85 -2.85 4.38 -2.97
N GLY A 86 -2.81 4.79 -4.23
CA GLY A 86 -1.79 4.33 -5.16
C GLY A 86 -1.94 2.83 -5.52
N PRO A 87 -0.86 2.18 -6.00
CA PRO A 87 -0.96 0.84 -6.57
C PRO A 87 -0.78 -0.30 -5.55
N PHE A 88 -0.23 -0.03 -4.35
CA PHE A 88 0.18 -1.06 -3.39
C PHE A 88 -0.57 -1.01 -2.06
N LEU A 89 -1.20 0.12 -1.72
CA LEU A 89 -1.88 0.29 -0.46
C LEU A 89 -3.39 0.22 -0.69
N GLY A 90 -4.00 -0.89 -0.26
CA GLY A 90 -5.42 -1.16 -0.45
C GLY A 90 -6.09 -1.49 0.88
N PHE A 91 -7.27 -0.91 1.11
CA PHE A 91 -8.12 -1.13 2.27
C PHE A 91 -9.52 -1.53 1.83
N LEU A 92 -10.24 -2.23 2.69
CA LEU A 92 -11.68 -2.39 2.55
C LEU A 92 -12.35 -1.30 3.40
N ASN A 93 -12.97 -0.33 2.75
CA ASN A 93 -13.73 0.70 3.43
C ASN A 93 -15.07 0.12 3.88
N ILE A 94 -15.33 0.13 5.18
CA ILE A 94 -16.51 -0.44 5.84
C ILE A 94 -17.34 0.68 6.47
N TYR A 95 -18.62 0.73 6.14
CA TYR A 95 -19.54 1.79 6.58
C TYR A 95 -20.91 1.25 7.01
N GLU A 96 -21.05 -0.07 7.12
CA GLU A 96 -22.27 -0.71 7.60
C GLU A 96 -22.07 -1.26 9.05
N PRO A 97 -23.06 -1.09 9.95
CA PRO A 97 -22.94 -1.46 11.37
C PRO A 97 -22.54 -2.91 11.66
N ASP A 98 -23.12 -3.90 10.97
CA ASP A 98 -22.81 -5.32 11.20
C ASP A 98 -21.37 -5.64 10.77
N TYR A 99 -20.90 -5.06 9.65
CA TYR A 99 -19.50 -5.17 9.20
C TYR A 99 -18.53 -4.48 10.17
N ALA A 100 -18.87 -3.28 10.62
CA ALA A 100 -18.10 -2.55 11.60
C ALA A 100 -17.99 -3.37 12.89
N LYS A 101 -19.09 -3.95 13.38
CA LYS A 101 -19.09 -4.81 14.56
C LYS A 101 -18.22 -6.06 14.35
N ALA A 102 -18.32 -6.71 13.19
CA ALA A 102 -17.55 -7.92 12.90
C ALA A 102 -16.03 -7.70 12.95
N VAL A 103 -15.54 -6.52 12.56
CA VAL A 103 -14.09 -6.19 12.58
C VAL A 103 -13.68 -5.51 13.87
N TYR A 104 -14.38 -4.44 14.28
CA TYR A 104 -13.95 -3.59 15.39
C TYR A 104 -14.20 -4.20 16.78
N SER A 105 -15.04 -5.23 16.92
CA SER A 105 -15.24 -5.90 18.21
C SER A 105 -14.15 -6.91 18.59
N ARG A 106 -13.29 -7.30 17.65
CA ARG A 106 -12.31 -8.38 17.82
C ARG A 106 -10.98 -7.94 18.44
N GLY A 107 -10.67 -6.65 18.42
CA GLY A 107 -9.37 -6.14 18.89
C GLY A 107 -8.19 -6.49 17.97
N ASP A 108 -8.43 -6.68 16.67
CA ASP A 108 -7.35 -6.86 15.68
C ASP A 108 -6.39 -5.64 15.69
N PRO A 109 -5.10 -5.85 15.38
CA PRO A 109 -4.09 -4.78 15.41
C PRO A 109 -4.42 -3.65 14.42
N LYS A 110 -3.95 -2.43 14.73
CA LYS A 110 -4.07 -1.29 13.83
C LYS A 110 -3.29 -1.55 12.54
N ALA A 111 -3.75 -0.96 11.43
CA ALA A 111 -3.05 -1.05 10.17
C ALA A 111 -1.69 -0.33 10.26
N VAL A 112 -0.62 -1.11 10.34
CA VAL A 112 0.78 -0.65 10.44
C VAL A 112 1.11 0.34 9.33
N ASP A 113 0.60 0.12 8.11
CA ASP A 113 0.81 1.00 6.95
C ASP A 113 0.29 2.43 7.11
N VAL A 114 -0.57 2.68 8.10
CA VAL A 114 -1.11 4.01 8.42
C VAL A 114 -0.65 4.44 9.80
N TYR A 115 -0.73 3.54 10.78
CA TYR A 115 -0.47 3.86 12.18
C TYR A 115 1.00 4.20 12.45
N ASP A 116 1.95 3.59 11.73
CA ASP A 116 3.39 3.88 11.89
C ASP A 116 3.72 5.35 11.62
N PHE A 117 3.00 6.00 10.69
CA PHE A 117 3.17 7.43 10.43
C PHE A 117 2.68 8.30 11.60
N PHE A 118 1.67 7.83 12.32
CA PHE A 118 1.08 8.54 13.45
C PHE A 118 1.81 8.29 14.77
N LEU A 119 2.59 7.20 14.90
CA LEU A 119 3.34 6.88 16.13
C LEU A 119 4.18 8.07 16.63
N GLN A 120 4.82 8.80 15.71
CA GLN A 120 5.63 9.97 16.08
C GLN A 120 4.80 11.14 16.65
N TRP A 121 3.50 11.19 16.38
CA TRP A 121 2.61 12.31 16.71
C TRP A 121 1.76 12.05 17.96
N ILE A 122 1.41 10.80 18.23
CA ILE A 122 0.49 10.42 19.31
C ILE A 122 1.21 10.03 20.61
N GLY A 123 2.54 9.93 20.59
CA GLY A 123 3.32 9.38 21.70
C GLY A 123 3.27 7.85 21.74
N GLU A 124 3.99 7.25 22.69
CA GLU A 124 3.80 5.83 23.04
C GLU A 124 2.51 5.62 23.86
#